data_AF-A0A5S4ZP74-F1
#
_entry.id   AF-A0A5S4ZP74-F1
#
_cell.length_a   1.000
_cell.length_b   1.000
_cell.length_c   1.000
_cell.angle_alpha   90.00
_cell.angle_beta   90.00
_cell.angle_gamma   90.00
#
_symmetry.space_group_name_H-M   'P 1'
#
loop_
_entity.id
_entity.type
_entity.pdbx_description
1 polymer ?
#
loop_
_entity_poly.entity_id
_entity_poly.type
_entity_poly.pdbx_seq_one_letter_code
_entity_poly.pdbx_strand_id
1 'polypeptide(L)'
;MTEKKHKMPQPVRITMAIVLWGLILWVLTFNSPPLVPVARAIFIVFVIPSGLGEWLKYKGLVDESKAMVLKLVLMIVAAVAWYFFYR
;
A
#
# COMPACT_ATOMS: atom_id res chain seq x y z
N MET A 1 -25.30 16.58 16.16
CA MET A 1 -24.42 15.57 16.79
C MET A 1 -23.59 14.93 15.68
N THR A 2 -22.37 15.43 15.47
CA THR A 2 -21.48 14.93 14.41
C THR A 2 -20.85 13.62 14.87
N GLU A 3 -21.26 12.53 14.22
CA GLU A 3 -20.69 11.21 14.42
C GLU A 3 -19.17 11.26 14.30
N LYS A 4 -18.48 11.19 15.44
CA LYS A 4 -17.06 10.84 15.48
C LYS A 4 -16.96 9.38 15.07
N LYS A 5 -17.00 9.13 13.75
CA LYS A 5 -16.69 7.83 13.14
C LYS A 5 -15.46 7.28 13.83
N HIS A 6 -15.62 6.20 14.57
CA HIS A 6 -14.53 5.41 15.11
C HIS A 6 -13.68 4.93 13.92
N LYS A 7 -12.70 5.74 13.51
CA LYS A 7 -11.69 5.34 12.54
C LYS A 7 -10.95 4.20 13.20
N MET A 8 -11.02 3.01 12.60
CA MET A 8 -10.24 1.85 13.03
C MET A 8 -8.79 2.29 13.31
N PRO A 9 -8.15 1.78 14.39
CA PRO A 9 -6.77 2.09 14.68
C PRO A 9 -5.90 1.86 13.44
N GLN A 10 -5.01 2.80 13.12
CA GLN A 10 -4.13 2.69 11.95
C GLN A 10 -3.37 1.35 11.86
N PRO A 11 -2.86 0.76 12.97
CA PRO A 11 -2.23 -0.56 12.92
C PRO A 11 -3.17 -1.64 12.38
N VAL A 12 -4.44 -1.61 12.79
CA VAL A 12 -5.46 -2.58 12.35
C VAL A 12 -5.73 -2.41 10.86
N ARG A 13 -5.77 -1.16 10.35
CA ARG A 13 -5.95 -0.89 8.92
C ARG A 13 -4.79 -1.40 8.07
N ILE A 14 -3.56 -1.19 8.52
CA ILE A 14 -2.36 -1.68 7.83
C ILE A 14 -2.35 -3.21 7.82
N THR A 15 -2.60 -3.84 8.97
CA THR A 15 -2.68 -5.31 9.07
C THR A 15 -3.77 -5.88 8.17
N MET A 16 -4.97 -5.27 8.16
CA MET A 16 -6.08 -5.70 7.31
C MET A 16 -5.74 -5.56 5.82
N ALA A 17 -5.07 -4.47 5.42
CA ALA A 17 -4.62 -4.28 4.05
C ALA A 17 -3.59 -5.34 3.62
N ILE A 18 -2.65 -5.71 4.50
CA ILE A 18 -1.67 -6.78 4.24
C ILE A 18 -2.38 -8.13 4.09
N VAL A 19 -3.31 -8.46 4.98
CA VAL A 19 -4.06 -9.73 4.95
C VAL A 19 -4.92 -9.83 3.68
N LEU A 20 -5.65 -8.76 3.33
CA LEU A 20 -6.44 -8.70 2.10
C LEU A 20 -5.55 -8.90 0.87
N TRP A 21 -4.38 -8.26 0.83
CA TRP A 21 -3.47 -8.45 -0.28
C TRP A 21 -2.85 -9.84 -0.36
N GLY A 22 -2.52 -10.44 0.79
CA GLY A 22 -2.07 -11.82 0.87
C GLY A 22 -3.12 -12.79 0.29
N LEU A 23 -4.40 -12.57 0.61
CA LEU A 23 -5.50 -13.36 0.04
C LEU A 23 -5.65 -13.16 -1.47
N ILE A 24 -5.57 -11.92 -1.96
CA ILE A 24 -5.63 -11.64 -3.40
C ILE A 24 -4.50 -12.37 -4.14
N LEU A 25 -3.26 -12.26 -3.65
CA LEU A 25 -2.11 -12.94 -4.26
C LEU A 25 -2.25 -14.46 -4.19
N TRP A 26 -2.78 -15.00 -3.08
CA TRP A 26 -3.01 -16.43 -2.94
C TRP A 26 -4.03 -16.97 -3.94
N VAL A 27 -5.18 -16.28 -4.07
CA VAL A 27 -6.22 -16.63 -5.06
C VAL A 27 -5.69 -16.54 -6.49
N LEU A 28 -4.93 -15.49 -6.81
CA LEU A 28 -4.33 -15.34 -8.13
C LEU A 28 -3.28 -16.41 -8.42
N THR A 29 -2.52 -16.84 -7.40
CA THR A 29 -1.53 -17.91 -7.55
C THR A 29 -2.19 -19.25 -7.86
N PHE A 30 -3.34 -19.55 -7.27
CA PHE A 30 -4.07 -20.80 -7.52
C PHE A 30 -4.91 -20.78 -8.81
N ASN A 31 -5.62 -19.68 -9.09
CA ASN A 31 -6.63 -19.65 -10.15
C ASN A 31 -6.13 -19.00 -11.46
N SER A 32 -5.10 -18.15 -11.41
CA SER A 32 -4.62 -17.41 -12.59
C SER A 32 -3.12 -17.07 -12.47
N PRO A 33 -2.22 -18.07 -12.56
CA PRO A 33 -0.77 -17.88 -12.42
C PRO A 33 -0.17 -16.75 -13.29
N PRO A 34 -0.64 -16.51 -14.54
CA PRO A 34 -0.13 -15.42 -15.37
C PRO A 34 -0.41 -14.00 -14.82
N LEU A 35 -1.37 -13.85 -13.90
CA LEU A 35 -1.70 -12.56 -13.29
C LEU A 35 -0.87 -12.27 -12.04
N VAL A 36 -0.15 -13.26 -11.51
CA VAL A 36 0.72 -13.09 -10.34
C VAL A 36 1.77 -11.97 -10.52
N PRO A 37 2.45 -11.83 -11.67
CA PRO A 37 3.40 -10.73 -11.89
C PRO A 37 2.72 -9.36 -11.86
N VAL A 38 1.51 -9.26 -12.44
CA VAL A 38 0.72 -8.01 -12.46
C VAL A 38 0.29 -7.64 -11.03
N ALA A 39 -0.17 -8.62 -10.25
CA ALA A 39 -0.56 -8.41 -8.87
C ALA A 39 0.63 -7.99 -7.99
N ARG A 40 1.80 -8.59 -8.20
CA ARG A 40 3.04 -8.14 -7.55
C ARG A 40 3.41 -6.71 -7.94
N ALA A 41 3.28 -6.35 -9.21
CA ALA A 41 3.52 -4.98 -9.66
C ALA A 41 2.61 -3.99 -8.92
N ILE A 42 1.31 -4.27 -8.85
CA ILE A 42 0.35 -3.42 -8.12
C ILE A 42 0.73 -3.35 -6.63
N PHE A 43 1.10 -4.47 -6.03
CA PHE A 43 1.51 -4.51 -4.63
C PHE A 43 2.74 -3.62 -4.36
N ILE A 44 3.78 -3.75 -5.16
CA ILE A 44 5.02 -2.98 -4.96
C ILE A 44 4.79 -1.49 -5.25
N VAL A 45 4.06 -1.16 -6.31
CA VAL A 45 3.92 0.24 -6.76
C VAL A 45 2.91 1.02 -5.94
N PHE A 46 1.82 0.39 -5.49
CA PHE A 46 0.74 1.11 -4.82
C PHE A 46 0.64 0.79 -3.33
N VAL A 47 0.79 -0.48 -2.95
CA VAL A 47 0.49 -0.92 -1.58
C VAL A 47 1.63 -0.58 -0.65
N ILE A 48 2.87 -0.91 -1.03
CA ILE A 48 4.06 -0.62 -0.21
C ILE A 48 4.18 0.90 0.02
N PRO A 49 4.14 1.78 -1.00
CA PRO A 49 4.13 3.24 -0.83
C PRO A 49 2.99 3.75 0.04
N SER A 50 1.79 3.22 -0.13
CA SER A 50 0.63 3.64 0.66
C SER A 50 0.79 3.28 2.13
N GLY A 51 1.26 2.06 2.42
CA GLY A 51 1.55 1.58 3.77
C GLY A 51 2.68 2.35 4.43
N LEU A 52 3.79 2.58 3.72
CA LEU A 52 4.90 3.41 4.18
C LEU A 52 4.45 4.85 4.46
N GLY A 53 3.68 5.46 3.57
CA GLY A 53 3.16 6.81 3.76
C GLY A 53 2.24 6.91 4.99
N GLU A 54 1.39 5.92 5.25
CA GLU A 54 0.57 5.89 6.46
C GLU A 54 1.37 5.59 7.73
N TRP A 55 2.39 4.75 7.64
CA TRP A 55 3.29 4.50 8.77
C TRP A 55 4.10 5.75 9.15
N LEU A 56 4.60 6.49 8.16
CA LEU A 56 5.31 7.76 8.38
C LEU A 56 4.40 8.85 8.96
N LYS A 57 3.13 8.91 8.52
CA LYS A 57 2.11 9.73 9.18
C LYS A 57 1.92 9.31 10.65
N TYR A 58 1.75 8.02 10.91
CA TYR A 58 1.51 7.51 12.26
C TYR A 58 2.69 7.79 13.21
N LYS A 59 3.93 7.71 12.71
CA LYS A 59 5.12 8.10 13.48
C LYS A 59 5.25 9.61 13.74
N GLY A 60 4.38 10.45 13.17
CA GLY A 60 4.47 11.90 13.29
C GLY A 60 5.63 12.52 12.51
N LEU A 61 6.27 11.75 11.61
CA LEU A 61 7.43 12.22 10.83
C LEU A 61 7.00 13.12 9.66
N VAL A 62 5.74 13.02 9.22
CA VAL A 62 5.24 13.75 8.06
C VAL A 62 3.86 14.32 8.34
N ASP A 63 3.77 15.64 8.17
CA ASP A 63 2.54 16.40 8.32
C ASP A 63 1.47 15.97 7.32
N GLU A 64 0.20 16.16 7.70
CA GLU A 64 -0.94 15.64 6.94
C GLU A 64 -1.02 16.23 5.51
N SER A 65 -0.54 17.47 5.32
CA SER A 65 -0.46 18.14 4.01
C SER A 65 0.65 17.59 3.11
N LYS A 66 1.80 17.23 3.69
CA LYS A 66 2.97 16.73 2.95
C LYS A 66 2.88 15.24 2.64
N ALA A 67 2.07 14.52 3.39
CA ALA A 67 2.00 13.08 3.25
C ALA A 67 1.24 12.61 1.99
N MET A 68 0.38 13.44 1.40
CA MET A 68 -0.16 13.14 0.06
C MET A 68 0.93 13.22 -1.00
N VAL A 69 1.75 14.28 -0.95
CA VAL A 69 2.91 14.46 -1.83
C VAL A 69 3.91 13.32 -1.64
N LEU A 70 4.19 12.95 -0.38
CA LEU A 70 5.09 11.84 -0.06
C LEU A 70 4.60 10.50 -0.63
N LYS A 71 3.30 10.20 -0.49
CA LYS A 71 2.71 8.98 -1.09
C LYS A 71 2.91 8.97 -2.61
N LEU A 72 2.69 10.10 -3.27
CA LEU A 72 2.90 10.26 -4.72
C LEU A 72 4.36 10.04 -5.11
N VAL A 73 5.30 10.65 -4.39
CA VAL A 73 6.74 10.45 -4.62
C VAL A 73 7.14 9.00 -4.40
N LEU A 74 6.68 8.37 -3.31
CA LEU A 74 6.95 6.96 -3.03
C LEU A 74 6.37 6.04 -4.11
N MET A 75 5.17 6.32 -4.65
CA MET A 75 4.57 5.56 -5.75
C MET A 75 5.39 5.70 -7.03
N ILE A 76 5.86 6.90 -7.37
CA ILE A 76 6.70 7.14 -8.55
C ILE A 76 8.03 6.39 -8.40
N VAL A 77 8.69 6.50 -7.25
CA VAL A 77 9.95 5.79 -6.97
C VAL A 77 9.75 4.28 -7.02
N ALA A 78 8.66 3.76 -6.44
CA ALA A 78 8.35 2.34 -6.49
C ALA A 78 8.02 1.85 -7.91
N ALA A 79 7.33 2.65 -8.73
CA ALA A 79 7.07 2.34 -10.14
C ALA A 79 8.37 2.26 -10.95
N VAL A 80 9.27 3.23 -10.75
CA VAL A 80 10.59 3.26 -11.41
C VAL A 80 11.44 2.08 -10.93
N ALA A 81 11.50 1.82 -9.62
CA ALA A 81 12.23 0.70 -9.06
C ALA A 81 11.69 -0.64 -9.59
N TRP A 82 10.37 -0.82 -9.67
CA TRP A 82 9.76 -2.01 -10.25
C TRP A 82 10.17 -2.20 -11.71
N TYR A 83 10.11 -1.13 -12.52
CA TYR A 83 10.45 -1.18 -13.94
C TYR A 83 11.90 -1.60 -14.20
N PHE A 84 12.85 -1.13 -13.38
CA PHE A 84 14.28 -1.40 -13.57
C PHE A 84 14.78 -2.68 -12.89
N PHE A 85 14.19 -3.09 -11.75
CA PHE A 85 14.70 -4.22 -10.97
C PHE A 85 13.88 -5.51 -11.08
N TYR A 86 12.61 -5.44 -11.49
CA TYR A 86 11.67 -6.57 -11.44
C TYR A 86 11.05 -6.97 -12.79
N ARG A 87 11.45 -6.30 -13.87
CA ARG A 87 11.15 -6.73 -15.25
C ARG A 87 12.03 -7.90 -15.65
#